data_AF-A0A958UYS0-F1
#
_entry.id   AF-A0A958UYS0-F1
#
_cell.length_a   1.000
_cell.length_b   1.000
_cell.length_c   1.000
_cell.angle_alpha   90.00
_cell.angle_beta   90.00
_cell.angle_gamma   90.00
#
_symmetry.space_group_name_H-M   'P 1'
#
loop_
_entity.id
_entity.type
_entity.pdbx_description
1 polymer ?
#
loop_
_entity_poly.entity_id
_entity_poly.type
_entity_poly.pdbx_seq_one_letter_code
_entity_poly.pdbx_strand_id
1 'polypeptide(L)'
;ILISDTGMIANDVPSITTGLRGLSYVEVEVTGPNRDLHSGLYGGAVANPINVLTKMIASLHDENNHITIPGFYDKVIELSSEERAFMA
;
A
#
# COMPACT_ATOMS: atom_id res chain seq x y z
N ILE A 1 -3.82 30.36 -7.64
CA ILE A 1 -4.30 29.83 -6.34
C ILE A 1 -3.07 29.27 -5.63
N LEU A 2 -2.82 29.65 -4.38
CA LEU A 2 -1.73 29.11 -3.54
C LEU A 2 -2.38 28.23 -2.45
N ILE A 3 -1.86 27.03 -2.24
CA ILE A 3 -2.33 26.09 -1.20
C ILE A 3 -1.19 25.86 -0.22
N SER A 4 -1.47 26.02 1.07
CA SER A 4 -0.50 25.82 2.16
C SER A 4 -0.95 24.65 3.04
N ASP A 5 -0.75 23.43 2.55
CA ASP A 5 -1.13 22.18 3.22
C ASP A 5 -0.10 21.06 2.95
N THR A 6 1.17 21.44 2.81
CA THR A 6 2.27 20.50 2.56
C THR A 6 3.41 20.75 3.55
N GLY A 7 4.24 19.74 3.79
CA GLY A 7 5.38 19.83 4.72
C GLY A 7 6.63 20.46 4.11
N MET A 8 7.61 20.74 4.98
CA MET A 8 8.99 21.00 4.59
C MET A 8 9.82 19.73 4.72
N ILE A 9 10.82 19.53 3.85
CA ILE A 9 11.67 18.33 3.87
C ILE A 9 12.57 18.28 5.11
N ALA A 10 12.93 19.44 5.67
CA ALA A 10 13.65 19.58 6.93
C ALA A 10 13.25 20.90 7.62
N ASN A 11 13.48 21.00 8.93
CA ASN A 11 13.07 22.16 9.73
C ASN A 11 13.71 23.48 9.29
N ASP A 12 14.90 23.41 8.70
CA ASP A 12 15.74 24.54 8.28
C ASP A 12 15.78 24.72 6.76
N VAL A 13 15.05 23.89 6.00
CA VAL A 13 15.05 23.93 4.52
C VAL A 13 13.65 24.31 4.02
N PRO A 14 13.42 25.59 3.65
CA PRO A 14 12.18 26.01 3.01
C PRO A 14 11.94 25.17 1.75
N SER A 15 10.73 24.65 1.60
CA SER A 15 10.38 23.72 0.53
C SER A 15 9.20 24.25 -0.28
N ILE A 16 9.23 24.05 -1.59
CA ILE A 16 8.11 24.32 -2.49
C ILE A 16 7.66 22.98 -3.08
N THR A 17 6.43 22.58 -2.77
CA THR A 17 5.84 21.36 -3.33
C THR A 17 5.31 21.62 -4.73
N THR A 18 5.89 20.96 -5.73
CA THR A 18 5.51 21.11 -7.15
C THR A 18 4.61 19.98 -7.66
N GLY A 19 4.43 18.91 -6.89
CA GLY A 19 3.60 17.78 -7.24
C GLY A 19 3.22 16.93 -6.03
N LEU A 20 2.10 16.23 -6.14
CA LEU A 20 1.58 15.31 -5.14
C LEU A 20 1.25 13.98 -5.80
N ARG A 21 1.33 12.88 -5.05
CA ARG A 21 0.85 11.59 -5.52
C ARG A 21 -0.67 11.55 -5.48
N GLY A 22 -1.27 10.86 -6.45
CA GLY A 22 -2.65 10.41 -6.34
C GLY A 22 -2.79 9.34 -5.27
N LEU A 23 -4.03 9.03 -4.89
CA LEU A 23 -4.35 8.05 -3.86
C LEU A 23 -5.61 7.28 -4.26
N SER A 24 -5.60 5.98 -4.04
CA SER A 24 -6.76 5.09 -4.22
C SER A 24 -6.92 4.25 -2.97
N TYR A 25 -8.14 4.20 -2.44
CA TYR A 25 -8.50 3.36 -1.31
C TYR A 25 -9.57 2.36 -1.74
N VAL A 26 -9.42 1.14 -1.24
CA VAL A 26 -10.38 0.05 -1.41
C VAL A 26 -10.66 -0.59 -0.06
N GLU A 27 -11.88 -1.08 0.12
CA GLU A 27 -12.28 -1.87 1.27
C GLU A 27 -12.47 -3.32 0.85
N VAL A 28 -11.98 -4.25 1.67
CA VAL A 28 -12.09 -5.69 1.42
C VAL A 28 -12.65 -6.35 2.67
N GLU A 29 -13.80 -7.01 2.51
CA GLU A 29 -14.39 -7.83 3.55
C GLU A 29 -14.20 -9.32 3.23
N VAL A 30 -13.79 -10.10 4.24
CA VAL A 30 -13.70 -11.56 4.14
C VAL A 30 -14.69 -12.16 5.14
N THR A 31 -15.81 -12.66 4.62
CA THR A 31 -16.81 -13.35 5.44
C THR A 31 -16.48 -14.84 5.52
N GLY A 32 -16.44 -15.38 6.75
CA GLY A 32 -16.20 -16.79 7.01
C GLY A 32 -17.48 -17.55 7.36
N PRO A 33 -17.47 -18.35 8.45
CA PRO A 33 -18.67 -19.02 8.93
C PRO A 33 -19.76 -18.03 9.33
N ASN A 34 -21.01 -18.47 9.33
CA ASN A 34 -22.16 -17.65 9.72
C ASN A 34 -22.27 -17.37 11.23
N ARG A 35 -21.23 -17.71 12.01
CA ARG A 35 -21.09 -17.46 13.46
C ARG A 35 -19.63 -17.69 13.88
N ASP A 36 -19.26 -17.21 15.06
CA ASP A 36 -17.95 -17.53 15.64
C ASP A 36 -17.81 -19.01 15.97
N LEU A 37 -16.60 -19.54 15.75
CA LEU A 37 -16.27 -20.94 15.98
C LEU A 37 -15.20 -21.09 17.06
N HIS A 38 -15.32 -22.15 17.88
CA HIS A 38 -14.34 -22.48 18.90
C HIS A 38 -13.01 -22.90 18.27
N SER A 39 -11.97 -22.08 18.40
CA SER A 39 -10.68 -22.29 17.73
C SER A 39 -10.00 -23.63 18.08
N GLY A 40 -10.21 -24.18 19.28
CA GLY A 40 -9.69 -25.50 19.63
C GLY A 40 -10.38 -26.67 18.93
N LEU A 41 -11.65 -26.51 18.52
CA LEU A 41 -12.43 -27.59 17.89
C LEU A 41 -12.33 -27.49 16.36
N TYR A 42 -12.30 -26.27 15.83
CA TYR A 42 -12.30 -25.98 14.40
C TYR A 42 -10.96 -25.49 13.86
N GLY A 43 -9.96 -25.36 14.73
CA GLY A 43 -8.61 -24.93 14.38
C GLY A 43 -7.98 -25.88 13.37
N GLY A 44 -7.59 -25.35 12.21
CA GLY A 44 -7.04 -26.13 11.10
C GLY A 44 -8.09 -26.85 10.23
N ALA A 45 -9.34 -26.98 10.69
CA ALA A 45 -10.42 -27.58 9.90
C ALA A 45 -11.19 -26.53 9.07
N VAL A 46 -11.30 -25.31 9.57
CA VAL A 46 -11.99 -24.19 8.91
C VAL A 46 -11.01 -23.05 8.64
N ALA A 47 -11.10 -22.45 7.46
CA ALA A 47 -10.33 -21.27 7.13
C ALA A 47 -10.79 -20.08 7.99
N ASN A 48 -9.90 -19.61 8.87
CA ASN A 48 -10.15 -18.44 9.69
C ASN A 48 -10.05 -17.17 8.82
N PRO A 49 -11.10 -16.33 8.74
CA PRO A 49 -11.09 -15.10 7.93
C PRO A 49 -9.89 -14.21 8.18
N ILE A 50 -9.42 -14.08 9.43
CA ILE A 50 -8.27 -13.22 9.72
C ILE A 50 -6.99 -13.74 9.06
N ASN A 51 -6.80 -15.07 9.01
CA ASN A 51 -5.61 -15.66 8.39
C ASN A 51 -5.67 -15.58 6.85
N VAL A 52 -6.88 -15.63 6.28
CA VAL A 52 -7.06 -15.42 4.84
C VAL A 52 -6.77 -13.95 4.51
N LEU A 53 -7.36 -13.02 5.25
CA LEU A 53 -7.17 -11.59 5.06
C LEU A 53 -5.69 -11.19 5.23
N THR A 54 -4.99 -11.72 6.24
CA THR A 54 -3.54 -11.42 6.40
C THR A 54 -2.72 -11.94 5.24
N LYS A 55 -3.04 -13.12 4.68
CA LYS A 55 -2.38 -13.65 3.48
C LYS A 55 -2.65 -12.77 2.26
N MET A 56 -3.88 -12.28 2.09
CA MET A 56 -4.23 -11.36 1.01
C MET A 56 -3.42 -10.06 1.13
N ILE A 57 -3.39 -9.43 2.31
CA ILE A 57 -2.62 -8.20 2.56
C ILE A 57 -1.13 -8.43 2.31
N ALA A 58 -0.57 -9.51 2.86
CA ALA A 58 0.84 -9.85 2.67
C ALA A 58 1.17 -10.08 1.19
N SER A 59 0.25 -10.68 0.43
CA SER A 59 0.47 -10.96 -0.99
C SER A 59 0.55 -9.71 -1.86
N LEU A 60 0.16 -8.52 -1.37
CA LEU A 60 0.23 -7.25 -2.12
C LEU A 60 1.66 -6.75 -2.33
N HIS A 61 2.61 -7.23 -1.51
CA HIS A 61 4.02 -6.89 -1.62
C HIS A 61 4.91 -8.13 -1.65
N ASP A 62 6.03 -8.07 -2.36
CA ASP A 62 7.09 -9.07 -2.29
C ASP A 62 8.07 -8.79 -1.12
N GLU A 63 9.10 -9.62 -0.96
CA GLU A 63 10.12 -9.46 0.07
C GLU A 63 10.96 -8.18 -0.04
N ASN A 64 10.93 -7.51 -1.19
CA ASN A 64 11.61 -6.25 -1.46
C ASN A 64 10.65 -5.04 -1.39
N ASN A 65 9.40 -5.26 -0.96
CA ASN A 65 8.31 -4.28 -0.95
C ASN A 65 7.84 -3.80 -2.34
N HIS A 66 8.09 -4.57 -3.40
CA HIS A 66 7.45 -4.29 -4.69
C HIS A 66 6.00 -4.72 -4.69
N ILE A 67 5.17 -3.92 -5.34
CA ILE A 67 3.74 -4.19 -5.47
C ILE A 67 3.53 -5.32 -6.46
N THR A 68 2.84 -6.36 -6.04
CA THR A 68 2.67 -7.61 -6.81
C THR A 68 1.41 -7.62 -7.68
N ILE A 69 0.61 -6.56 -7.64
CA ILE A 69 -0.62 -6.46 -8.43
C ILE A 69 -0.26 -6.47 -9.93
N PRO A 70 -0.84 -7.40 -10.73
CA PRO A 70 -0.56 -7.46 -12.16
C PRO A 70 -0.85 -6.13 -12.87
N GLY A 71 0.10 -5.69 -13.68
CA GLY A 71 0.01 -4.44 -14.45
C GLY A 71 0.16 -3.16 -13.62
N PHE A 72 0.52 -3.25 -12.33
CA PHE A 72 0.65 -2.07 -11.47
C PHE A 72 1.67 -1.05 -12.02
N TYR A 73 2.78 -1.53 -12.58
CA TYR A 73 3.87 -0.68 -13.06
C TYR A 73 3.76 -0.28 -14.53
N ASP A 74 2.79 -0.81 -15.30
CA ASP A 74 2.71 -0.61 -16.76
C ASP A 74 2.61 0.86 -17.19
N LYS A 75 2.07 1.71 -16.31
CA LYS A 75 1.90 3.16 -16.55
C LYS A 75 2.81 4.03 -15.68
N VAL A 76 3.71 3.43 -14.92
CA VAL A 76 4.69 4.19 -14.13
C VAL A 76 5.75 4.71 -15.11
N ILE A 77 5.88 6.03 -15.17
CA ILE A 77 6.88 6.68 -16.02
C ILE A 77 8.25 6.48 -15.39
N GLU A 78 9.19 5.90 -16.14
CA GLU A 78 10.58 5.81 -15.70
C GLU A 78 11.23 7.20 -15.73
N LEU A 79 11.92 7.54 -14.65
CA LEU A 79 12.67 8.78 -14.56
C LEU A 79 13.90 8.71 -15.46
N SER A 80 14.15 9.78 -16.20
CA SER A 80 15.42 9.98 -16.90
C SER A 80 16.59 10.05 -15.91
N SER A 81 17.80 9.81 -16.40
CA SER A 81 19.01 9.91 -15.57
C SER A 81 19.21 11.32 -15.00
N GLU A 82 18.82 12.34 -15.77
CA GLU A 82 18.86 13.75 -15.37
C GLU A 82 17.89 14.01 -14.21
N GLU A 83 16.63 13.59 -14.34
CA GLU A 83 15.63 13.72 -13.28
C GLU A 83 16.04 12.96 -12.01
N ARG A 84 16.60 11.75 -12.16
CA ARG A 84 17.09 10.97 -11.02
C ARG A 84 18.26 11.66 -10.32
N ALA A 85 19.15 12.32 -11.06
CA ALA A 85 20.27 13.08 -10.48
C ALA A 85 19.78 14.32 -9.70
N PHE A 86 18.69 14.96 -10.10
CA PHE A 86 18.09 16.06 -9.33
C PHE A 86 17.46 15.63 -8.00
N MET A 87 17.21 14.32 -7.81
CA MET A 87 16.62 13.78 -6.58
C MET A 87 17.65 13.17 -5.60
N ALA A 88 18.93 13.11 -5.98
CA ALA A 88 20.03 12.57 -5.19
C ALA A 88 20.77 13.68 -4.41
#